data_AF-A0A1S1L6U8-F1
#
_entry.id   AF-A0A1S1L6U8-F1
#
_cell.length_a   1.000
_cell.length_b   1.000
_cell.length_c   1.000
_cell.angle_alpha   90.00
_cell.angle_beta   90.00
_cell.angle_gamma   90.00
#
_symmetry.space_group_name_H-M   'P 1'
#
loop_
_entity.id
_entity.type
_entity.pdbx_description
1 polymer ?
#
loop_
_entity_poly.entity_id
_entity_poly.type
_entity_poly.pdbx_seq_one_letter_code
_entity_poly.pdbx_strand_id
1 'polypeptide(L)'
;MLAVVALLVVIGWRNRRWRLLWVPVSVAVGALGALAAWIYMNSEGLASDPAPFRLWIWIGVFATSVAVAVIGFRGARWWRRGVSLLAIPLTLLAALVALNTWVGYYPTVQAAWGAISAGPLPNEVNMSDLAGLRNSNPSTGKLVEVDIPADASGFKHRGEYVYLPPAWFAGDTPPRLPVVMMIAGEFNTPADWVRTGNATQMIDDYAKSHGGQTPIFVFVDVAGSFNNDTECVNGPRGNAADHLTEDVRPYMVSEFNGSPDPANWAVVGWSMGGTCAVDLTVMHPDLFSTFVDIAGDHGPTAGNKQQTIDRLYGGDAARWDAFDPRTVMAKHGPYTGVTGWFEDAIPPADSKKPGGAKRPTADTPTGIGGHDDVTDDDRDGAAQDLCAAAQQVQISCSIHQMISGHTWQFASRTFSDALPWLAAQIRTPGSTG
;
A
#
# COMPACT_ATOMS: atom_id res chain seq x y z
N MET A 1 -0.34 -29.67 -5.71
CA MET A 1 -0.20 -31.07 -6.20
C MET A 1 -0.82 -31.29 -7.58
N LEU A 2 -2.07 -30.88 -7.82
CA LEU A 2 -2.74 -31.05 -9.14
C LEU A 2 -1.96 -30.46 -10.33
N ALA A 3 -1.40 -29.25 -10.18
CA ALA A 3 -0.59 -28.60 -11.22
C ALA A 3 0.65 -29.42 -11.62
N VAL A 4 1.36 -29.99 -10.64
CA VAL A 4 2.55 -30.83 -10.88
C VAL A 4 2.16 -32.14 -11.58
N VAL A 5 1.08 -32.78 -11.13
CA VAL A 5 0.59 -34.01 -11.76
C VAL A 5 0.17 -33.76 -13.22
N ALA A 6 -0.56 -32.66 -13.48
CA ALA A 6 -0.95 -32.27 -14.83
C ALA A 6 0.26 -32.04 -15.74
N LEU A 7 1.29 -31.33 -15.25
CA LEU A 7 2.55 -31.11 -15.96
C LEU A 7 3.30 -32.40 -16.27
N LEU A 8 3.42 -33.31 -15.29
CA LEU A 8 4.07 -34.61 -15.49
C LEU A 8 3.35 -35.46 -16.55
N VAL A 9 2.01 -35.44 -16.55
CA VAL A 9 1.18 -36.12 -17.56
C VAL A 9 1.41 -35.52 -18.95
N VAL A 10 1.48 -34.18 -19.06
CA VAL A 10 1.71 -33.47 -20.32
C VAL A 10 3.10 -33.75 -20.88
N ILE A 11 4.14 -33.63 -20.04
CA ILE A 11 5.53 -33.92 -20.38
C ILE A 11 5.62 -35.36 -20.91
N GLY A 12 5.18 -36.32 -20.10
CA GLY A 12 4.99 -37.72 -20.45
C GLY A 12 6.16 -38.41 -21.18
N TRP A 13 5.95 -39.68 -21.53
CA TRP A 13 6.90 -40.47 -22.30
C TRP A 13 6.57 -40.43 -23.79
N ARG A 14 7.03 -39.39 -24.50
CA ARG A 14 6.87 -39.22 -25.96
C ARG A 14 8.12 -39.73 -26.70
N ASN A 15 8.45 -39.16 -27.87
CA ASN A 15 9.64 -39.53 -28.64
C ASN A 15 10.96 -39.02 -28.00
N ARG A 16 12.09 -39.59 -28.41
CA ARG A 16 13.42 -39.26 -27.87
C ARG A 16 13.77 -37.77 -28.03
N ARG A 17 13.42 -37.17 -29.17
CA ARG A 17 13.65 -35.74 -29.44
C ARG A 17 12.86 -34.83 -28.50
N TRP A 18 11.61 -35.17 -28.17
CA TRP A 18 10.83 -34.45 -27.18
C TRP A 18 11.50 -34.45 -25.81
N ARG A 19 11.94 -35.62 -25.35
CA ARG A 19 12.53 -35.79 -24.01
C ARG A 19 13.90 -35.13 -23.89
N LEU A 20 14.76 -35.27 -24.90
CA LEU A 20 16.15 -34.83 -24.82
C LEU A 20 16.39 -33.39 -25.29
N LEU A 21 15.48 -32.82 -26.09
CA LEU A 21 15.64 -31.47 -26.62
C LEU A 21 14.53 -30.54 -26.09
N TRP A 22 13.27 -30.86 -26.36
CA TRP A 22 12.18 -29.91 -26.15
C TRP A 22 11.77 -29.73 -24.68
N VAL A 23 11.84 -30.79 -23.88
CA VAL A 23 11.62 -30.69 -22.42
C VAL A 23 12.71 -29.83 -21.76
N PRO A 24 14.02 -30.08 -21.97
CA PRO A 24 15.07 -29.18 -21.48
C PRO A 24 14.94 -27.74 -21.94
N VAL A 25 14.61 -27.51 -23.22
CA VAL A 25 14.36 -26.15 -23.74
C VAL A 25 13.20 -25.48 -23.01
N SER A 26 12.09 -26.19 -22.77
CA SER A 26 10.94 -25.63 -22.06
C SER A 26 11.27 -25.28 -20.60
N VAL A 27 12.07 -26.13 -19.94
CA VAL A 27 12.56 -25.87 -18.57
C VAL A 27 13.51 -24.67 -18.56
N ALA A 28 14.39 -24.54 -19.55
CA ALA A 28 15.27 -23.38 -19.67
C ALA A 28 14.48 -22.08 -19.88
N VAL A 29 13.43 -22.09 -20.71
CA VAL A 29 12.49 -20.97 -20.85
C VAL A 29 11.81 -20.64 -19.52
N GLY A 30 11.39 -21.66 -18.76
CA GLY A 30 10.85 -21.47 -17.42
C GLY A 30 11.82 -20.80 -16.45
N ALA A 31 13.06 -21.29 -16.41
CA ALA A 31 14.12 -20.74 -15.57
C ALA A 31 14.45 -19.27 -15.94
N LEU A 32 14.54 -18.98 -17.24
CA LEU A 32 14.76 -17.61 -17.74
C LEU A 32 13.58 -16.69 -17.40
N GLY A 33 12.34 -17.18 -17.49
CA GLY A 33 11.16 -16.43 -17.10
C GLY A 33 11.14 -16.09 -15.60
N ALA A 34 11.48 -17.05 -14.74
CA ALA A 34 11.60 -16.82 -13.30
C ALA A 34 12.74 -15.83 -12.98
N LEU A 35 13.90 -15.97 -13.64
CA LEU A 35 15.02 -15.05 -13.47
C LEU A 35 14.68 -13.63 -13.93
N ALA A 36 14.02 -13.47 -15.09
CA ALA A 36 13.59 -12.17 -15.59
C ALA A 36 12.61 -11.50 -14.63
N ALA A 37 11.65 -12.25 -14.08
CA ALA A 37 10.71 -11.74 -13.08
C ALA A 37 11.42 -11.33 -11.78
N TRP A 38 12.43 -12.09 -11.33
CA TRP A 38 13.23 -11.75 -10.16
C TRP A 38 14.07 -10.49 -10.37
N ILE A 39 14.74 -10.36 -11.53
CA ILE A 39 15.51 -9.16 -11.89
C ILE A 39 14.59 -7.94 -11.91
N TYR A 40 13.43 -8.06 -12.58
CA TYR A 40 12.46 -6.98 -12.68
C TYR A 40 11.96 -6.52 -11.31
N MET A 41 11.55 -7.46 -10.45
CA MET A 41 11.08 -7.15 -9.10
C MET A 41 12.12 -6.38 -8.28
N ASN A 42 13.38 -6.81 -8.31
CA ASN A 42 14.45 -6.14 -7.58
C ASN A 42 14.84 -4.79 -8.20
N SER A 43 14.73 -4.63 -9.52
CA SER A 43 15.07 -3.36 -10.18
C SER A 43 14.02 -2.28 -10.00
N GLU A 44 12.77 -2.69 -9.80
CA GLU A 44 11.66 -1.78 -9.50
C GLU A 44 11.51 -1.54 -8.00
N GLY A 45 12.11 -2.35 -7.13
CA GLY A 45 12.03 -2.16 -5.67
C GLY A 45 10.70 -2.60 -5.05
N LEU A 46 9.94 -3.46 -5.75
CA LEU A 46 8.53 -3.79 -5.44
C LEU A 46 8.25 -4.41 -4.07
N ALA A 47 9.28 -4.78 -3.33
CA ALA A 47 9.17 -5.36 -2.00
C ALA A 47 10.49 -5.25 -1.25
N SER A 48 10.42 -4.79 -0.01
CA SER A 48 11.58 -4.72 0.90
C SER A 48 11.91 -6.09 1.50
N ASP A 49 10.89 -6.95 1.71
CA ASP A 49 11.10 -8.34 2.12
C ASP A 49 11.48 -9.23 0.92
N PRO A 50 12.41 -10.20 1.08
CA PRO A 50 12.75 -11.12 0.00
C PRO A 50 11.59 -12.08 -0.31
N ALA A 51 11.12 -12.06 -1.56
CA ALA A 51 10.10 -12.99 -2.03
C ALA A 51 10.50 -14.46 -1.77
N PRO A 52 9.58 -15.31 -1.27
CA PRO A 52 9.91 -16.68 -0.92
C PRO A 52 10.31 -17.47 -2.16
N PHE A 53 11.34 -18.31 -2.04
CA PHE A 53 11.86 -19.13 -3.14
C PHE A 53 10.77 -19.95 -3.87
N ARG A 54 9.72 -20.33 -3.14
CA ARG A 54 8.54 -21.02 -3.68
C ARG A 54 7.82 -20.23 -4.78
N LEU A 55 7.79 -18.90 -4.70
CA LEU A 55 7.18 -18.04 -5.73
C LEU A 55 7.91 -18.21 -7.07
N TRP A 56 9.25 -18.12 -7.05
CA TRP A 56 10.08 -18.27 -8.25
C TRP A 56 9.96 -19.64 -8.89
N ILE A 57 9.86 -20.69 -8.07
CA ILE A 57 9.56 -22.05 -8.57
C ILE A 57 8.24 -22.04 -9.35
N TRP A 58 7.16 -21.48 -8.79
CA TRP A 58 5.85 -21.51 -9.45
C TRP A 58 5.78 -20.63 -10.69
N ILE A 59 6.45 -19.47 -10.71
CA ILE A 59 6.61 -18.65 -11.92
C ILE A 59 7.33 -19.45 -13.02
N GLY A 60 8.44 -20.11 -12.68
CA GLY A 60 9.18 -20.92 -13.63
C GLY A 60 8.39 -22.13 -14.13
N VAL A 61 7.61 -22.76 -13.25
CA VAL A 61 6.71 -23.87 -13.58
C VAL A 61 5.58 -23.41 -14.51
N PHE A 62 5.01 -22.23 -14.29
CA PHE A 62 4.02 -21.61 -15.17
C PHE A 62 4.61 -21.29 -16.55
N ALA A 63 5.74 -20.61 -16.61
CA ALA A 63 6.42 -20.33 -17.88
C ALA A 63 6.81 -21.61 -18.64
N THR A 64 7.24 -22.66 -17.91
CA THR A 64 7.48 -24.00 -18.48
C THR A 64 6.20 -24.61 -19.04
N SER A 65 5.06 -24.48 -18.34
CA SER A 65 3.78 -25.06 -18.79
C SER A 65 3.31 -24.45 -20.10
N VAL A 66 3.46 -23.13 -20.25
CA VAL A 66 3.19 -22.40 -21.49
C VAL A 66 4.13 -22.85 -22.61
N ALA A 67 5.44 -22.92 -22.35
CA ALA A 67 6.42 -23.37 -23.35
C ALA A 67 6.14 -24.81 -23.82
N VAL A 68 5.85 -25.73 -22.89
CA VAL A 68 5.48 -27.12 -23.19
C VAL A 68 4.20 -27.19 -24.03
N ALA A 69 3.20 -26.37 -23.70
CA ALA A 69 1.96 -26.32 -24.46
C ALA A 69 2.21 -25.85 -25.91
N VAL A 70 2.96 -24.76 -26.10
CA VAL A 70 3.27 -24.17 -27.42
C VAL A 70 4.12 -25.12 -28.27
N ILE A 71 5.25 -25.59 -27.74
CA ILE A 71 6.21 -26.44 -28.45
C ILE A 71 5.61 -27.84 -28.70
N GLY A 72 4.86 -28.36 -27.74
CA GLY A 72 4.32 -29.72 -27.76
C GLY A 72 2.99 -29.88 -28.49
N PHE A 73 2.32 -28.79 -28.85
CA PHE A 73 0.92 -28.77 -29.32
C PHE A 73 0.71 -29.61 -30.58
N ARG A 74 1.53 -29.36 -31.62
CA ARG A 74 1.33 -29.94 -32.96
C ARG A 74 1.47 -31.47 -32.93
N GLY A 75 2.43 -31.99 -32.18
CA GLY A 75 2.65 -33.44 -32.04
C GLY A 75 1.84 -34.13 -30.95
N ALA A 76 0.91 -33.45 -30.27
CA ALA A 76 0.16 -34.01 -29.14
C ALA A 76 -1.15 -34.66 -29.58
N ARG A 77 -1.50 -35.78 -28.92
CA ARG A 77 -2.85 -36.35 -28.98
C ARG A 77 -3.85 -35.35 -28.38
N TRP A 78 -5.07 -35.34 -28.87
CA TRP A 78 -6.11 -34.37 -28.48
C TRP A 78 -6.31 -34.27 -26.95
N TRP A 79 -6.33 -35.40 -26.23
CA TRP A 79 -6.47 -35.39 -24.77
C TRP A 79 -5.27 -34.73 -24.06
N ARG A 80 -4.04 -34.89 -24.58
CA ARG A 80 -2.84 -34.22 -24.04
C ARG A 80 -2.85 -32.73 -24.30
N ARG A 81 -3.44 -32.28 -25.42
CA ARG A 81 -3.68 -30.86 -25.67
C ARG A 81 -4.63 -30.29 -24.63
N GLY A 82 -5.72 -31.00 -24.34
CA GLY A 82 -6.65 -30.64 -23.27
C GLY A 82 -5.96 -30.52 -21.90
N VAL A 83 -5.16 -31.50 -21.50
CA VAL A 83 -4.41 -31.43 -20.23
C VAL A 83 -3.35 -30.31 -20.24
N SER A 84 -2.72 -30.02 -21.38
CA SER A 84 -1.75 -28.90 -21.49
C SER A 84 -2.43 -27.55 -21.29
N LEU A 85 -3.60 -27.36 -21.91
CA LEU A 85 -4.40 -26.15 -21.74
C LEU A 85 -4.94 -26.01 -20.32
N LEU A 86 -5.20 -27.12 -19.61
CA LEU A 86 -5.60 -27.10 -18.20
C LEU A 86 -4.41 -26.86 -17.25
N ALA A 87 -3.21 -27.32 -17.60
CA ALA A 87 -2.02 -27.14 -16.77
C ALA A 87 -1.61 -25.67 -16.65
N ILE A 88 -1.83 -24.86 -17.69
CA ILE A 88 -1.54 -23.42 -17.69
C ILE A 88 -2.29 -22.68 -16.56
N PRO A 89 -3.65 -22.68 -16.50
CA PRO A 89 -4.37 -22.00 -15.43
C PRO A 89 -4.09 -22.60 -14.05
N LEU A 90 -3.85 -23.92 -13.93
CA LEU A 90 -3.51 -24.54 -12.65
C LEU A 90 -2.14 -24.09 -12.11
N THR A 91 -1.15 -23.92 -12.99
CA THR A 91 0.19 -23.47 -12.62
C THR A 91 0.22 -21.97 -12.35
N LEU A 92 -0.55 -21.18 -13.11
CA LEU A 92 -0.79 -19.77 -12.83
C LEU A 92 -1.44 -19.59 -11.46
N LEU A 93 -2.51 -20.34 -11.16
CA LEU A 93 -3.18 -20.28 -9.86
C LEU A 93 -2.21 -20.63 -8.71
N ALA A 94 -1.32 -21.59 -8.89
CA ALA A 94 -0.32 -21.93 -7.87
C ALA A 94 0.69 -20.80 -7.64
N ALA A 95 1.12 -20.10 -8.69
CA ALA A 95 1.96 -18.91 -8.57
C ALA A 95 1.23 -17.76 -7.85
N LEU A 96 -0.03 -17.51 -8.22
CA LEU A 96 -0.87 -16.49 -7.57
C LEU A 96 -1.12 -16.80 -6.10
N VAL A 97 -1.36 -18.06 -5.74
CA VAL A 97 -1.49 -18.46 -4.32
C VAL A 97 -0.17 -18.25 -3.59
N ALA A 98 0.97 -18.61 -4.18
CA ALA A 98 2.28 -18.37 -3.55
C ALA A 98 2.54 -16.88 -3.32
N LEU A 99 2.20 -16.02 -4.29
CA LEU A 99 2.27 -14.57 -4.17
C LEU A 99 1.34 -14.06 -3.07
N ASN A 100 0.08 -14.50 -3.08
CA ASN A 100 -0.92 -14.09 -2.10
C ASN A 100 -0.59 -14.53 -0.68
N THR A 101 0.04 -15.70 -0.49
CA THR A 101 0.51 -16.14 0.83
C THR A 101 1.68 -15.32 1.36
N TRP A 102 2.41 -14.64 0.47
CA TRP A 102 3.51 -13.77 0.84
C TRP A 102 3.04 -12.35 1.14
N VAL A 103 2.22 -11.77 0.26
CA VAL A 103 1.72 -10.37 0.37
C VAL A 103 0.50 -10.26 1.30
N GLY A 104 -0.31 -11.31 1.40
CA GLY A 104 -1.52 -11.30 2.22
C GLY A 104 -2.70 -10.53 1.61
N TYR A 105 -2.67 -10.25 0.31
CA TYR A 105 -3.58 -9.32 -0.37
C TYR A 105 -5.06 -9.79 -0.41
N TYR A 106 -5.31 -11.09 -0.52
CA TYR A 106 -6.63 -11.70 -0.46
C TYR A 106 -6.64 -12.83 0.57
N PRO A 107 -6.86 -12.54 1.86
CA PRO A 107 -6.78 -13.55 2.91
C PRO A 107 -7.90 -14.59 2.83
N THR A 108 -9.01 -14.26 2.18
CA THR A 108 -10.19 -15.14 2.05
C THR A 108 -10.64 -15.28 0.61
N VAL A 109 -11.31 -16.40 0.30
CA VAL A 109 -11.96 -16.62 -1.01
C VAL A 109 -13.02 -15.55 -1.28
N GLN A 110 -13.72 -15.09 -0.23
CA GLN A 110 -14.72 -14.04 -0.34
C GLN A 110 -14.10 -12.70 -0.73
N ALA A 111 -12.96 -12.33 -0.16
CA ALA A 111 -12.23 -11.12 -0.54
C ALA A 111 -11.75 -11.18 -2.00
N ALA A 112 -11.16 -12.32 -2.41
CA ALA A 112 -10.75 -12.53 -3.80
C ALA A 112 -11.93 -12.48 -4.78
N TRP A 113 -13.05 -13.12 -4.43
CA TRP A 113 -14.26 -13.11 -5.25
C TRP A 113 -14.89 -11.71 -5.33
N GLY A 114 -14.96 -10.99 -4.20
CA GLY A 114 -15.46 -9.61 -4.14
C GLY A 114 -14.65 -8.65 -5.01
N ALA A 115 -13.32 -8.80 -5.03
CA ALA A 115 -12.45 -8.02 -5.90
C ALA A 115 -12.67 -8.33 -7.39
N ILE A 116 -12.80 -9.61 -7.75
CA ILE A 116 -13.02 -10.02 -9.15
C ILE A 116 -14.42 -9.64 -9.65
N SER A 117 -15.43 -9.73 -8.78
CA SER A 117 -16.83 -9.44 -9.11
C SER A 117 -17.18 -7.96 -9.03
N ALA A 118 -16.25 -7.11 -8.58
CA ALA A 118 -16.50 -5.69 -8.29
C ALA A 118 -17.77 -5.50 -7.43
N GLY A 119 -17.97 -6.38 -6.45
CA GLY A 119 -19.12 -6.30 -5.55
C GLY A 119 -19.04 -5.05 -4.67
N PRO A 120 -20.20 -4.50 -4.24
CA PRO A 120 -20.24 -3.35 -3.35
C PRO A 120 -19.55 -3.70 -2.01
N LEU A 121 -18.96 -2.68 -1.41
CA LEU A 121 -18.31 -2.77 -0.12
C LEU A 121 -19.34 -2.82 1.03
N PRO A 122 -18.94 -3.31 2.21
CA PRO A 122 -19.83 -3.35 3.37
C PRO A 122 -20.38 -1.95 3.71
N ASN A 123 -21.70 -1.87 3.90
CA ASN A 123 -22.41 -0.62 4.23
C ASN A 123 -22.25 0.51 3.20
N GLU A 124 -21.95 0.17 1.96
CA GLU A 124 -21.90 1.12 0.85
C GLU A 124 -23.29 1.70 0.54
N VAL A 125 -23.38 3.01 0.38
CA VAL A 125 -24.57 3.77 -0.01
C VAL A 125 -24.20 4.82 -1.04
N ASN A 126 -25.17 5.24 -1.85
CA ASN A 126 -24.93 6.34 -2.79
C ASN A 126 -24.90 7.68 -2.07
N MET A 127 -24.10 8.62 -2.57
CA MET A 127 -24.06 10.01 -2.09
C MET A 127 -25.45 10.66 -2.05
N SER A 128 -26.31 10.36 -3.03
CA SER A 128 -27.68 10.87 -3.10
C SER A 128 -28.59 10.41 -1.97
N ASP A 129 -28.26 9.30 -1.32
CA ASP A 129 -29.11 8.69 -0.29
C ASP A 129 -28.82 9.27 1.11
N LEU A 130 -27.69 9.97 1.29
CA LEU A 130 -27.25 10.50 2.59
C LEU A 130 -28.25 11.46 3.23
N ALA A 131 -28.90 12.30 2.42
CA ALA A 131 -29.91 13.25 2.91
C ALA A 131 -31.14 12.52 3.49
N GLY A 132 -31.52 11.37 2.93
CA GLY A 132 -32.61 10.54 3.43
C GLY A 132 -32.27 9.78 4.72
N LEU A 133 -30.97 9.63 5.02
CA LEU A 133 -30.48 8.94 6.22
C LEU A 133 -30.29 9.88 7.42
N ARG A 134 -30.54 11.18 7.28
CA ARG A 134 -30.51 12.12 8.42
C ARG A 134 -31.48 11.67 9.52
N ASN A 135 -31.06 11.80 10.77
CA ASN A 135 -31.80 11.38 11.96
C ASN A 135 -32.16 9.88 12.03
N SER A 136 -31.56 9.02 11.18
CA SER A 136 -31.84 7.57 11.17
C SER A 136 -31.07 6.75 12.23
N ASN A 137 -30.11 7.37 12.94
CA ASN A 137 -29.26 6.76 13.97
C ASN A 137 -28.78 5.35 13.60
N PRO A 138 -28.02 5.19 12.50
CA PRO A 138 -27.58 3.87 12.05
C PRO A 138 -26.64 3.21 13.08
N SER A 139 -26.71 1.89 13.21
CA SER A 139 -25.88 1.12 14.16
C SER A 139 -24.42 0.94 13.71
N THR A 140 -24.13 1.28 12.46
CA THR A 140 -22.83 1.20 11.78
C THR A 140 -22.67 2.42 10.89
N GLY A 141 -21.44 2.78 10.57
CA GLY A 141 -21.16 3.84 9.61
C GLY A 141 -21.59 3.46 8.19
N LYS A 142 -21.56 4.46 7.32
CA LYS A 142 -21.86 4.30 5.89
C LYS A 142 -20.63 4.60 5.06
N LEU A 143 -20.38 3.76 4.07
CA LEU A 143 -19.32 3.99 3.09
C LEU A 143 -19.94 4.61 1.84
N VAL A 144 -19.29 5.59 1.26
CA VAL A 144 -19.78 6.30 0.08
C VAL A 144 -18.66 6.32 -0.95
N GLU A 145 -18.91 5.79 -2.14
CA GLU A 145 -18.01 6.00 -3.27
C GLU A 145 -18.17 7.44 -3.77
N VAL A 146 -17.05 8.12 -3.98
CA VAL A 146 -17.01 9.51 -4.44
C VAL A 146 -16.07 9.65 -5.63
N ASP A 147 -16.38 10.63 -6.47
CA ASP A 147 -15.52 11.09 -7.55
C ASP A 147 -15.09 12.52 -7.20
N ILE A 148 -13.92 12.65 -6.57
CA ILE A 148 -13.41 13.94 -6.11
C ILE A 148 -12.95 14.77 -7.32
N PRO A 149 -13.30 16.05 -7.45
CA PRO A 149 -12.78 16.87 -8.55
C PRO A 149 -11.25 17.02 -8.46
N ALA A 150 -10.54 16.87 -9.58
CA ALA A 150 -9.09 17.07 -9.69
C ALA A 150 -8.72 18.42 -10.34
N ASP A 151 -9.51 19.46 -10.09
CA ASP A 151 -9.36 20.75 -10.78
C ASP A 151 -8.05 21.46 -10.39
N ALA A 152 -7.55 21.28 -9.17
CA ALA A 152 -6.31 21.89 -8.72
C ALA A 152 -5.08 21.08 -9.16
N SER A 153 -5.07 19.77 -8.89
CA SER A 153 -3.90 18.92 -9.17
C SER A 153 -3.78 18.51 -10.65
N GLY A 154 -4.91 18.38 -11.36
CA GLY A 154 -4.99 17.71 -12.65
C GLY A 154 -4.63 16.22 -12.58
N PHE A 155 -4.56 15.63 -11.39
CA PHE A 155 -4.19 14.24 -11.21
C PHE A 155 -5.31 13.31 -11.67
N LYS A 156 -4.96 12.31 -12.47
CA LYS A 156 -5.93 11.31 -12.92
C LYS A 156 -6.02 10.20 -11.87
N HIS A 157 -6.96 10.34 -10.94
CA HIS A 157 -7.25 9.35 -9.92
C HIS A 157 -8.42 8.42 -10.31
N ARG A 158 -8.63 7.39 -9.50
CA ARG A 158 -9.83 6.52 -9.48
C ARG A 158 -10.77 7.02 -8.38
N GLY A 159 -12.01 6.50 -8.36
CA GLY A 159 -12.98 6.84 -7.32
C GLY A 159 -12.50 6.46 -5.92
N GLU A 160 -12.64 7.41 -4.99
CA GLU A 160 -12.32 7.26 -3.57
C GLU A 160 -13.52 6.78 -2.75
N TYR A 161 -13.27 6.40 -1.50
CA TYR A 161 -14.33 6.05 -0.56
C TYR A 161 -14.30 6.92 0.69
N VAL A 162 -15.47 7.32 1.18
CA VAL A 162 -15.63 8.06 2.42
C VAL A 162 -16.45 7.24 3.41
N TYR A 163 -15.90 6.97 4.59
CA TYR A 163 -16.63 6.40 5.71
C TYR A 163 -17.19 7.52 6.59
N LEU A 164 -18.50 7.48 6.80
CA LEU A 164 -19.25 8.39 7.66
C LEU A 164 -19.71 7.64 8.93
N PRO A 165 -19.28 8.06 10.13
CA PRO A 165 -19.68 7.40 11.37
C PRO A 165 -21.17 7.57 11.66
N PRO A 166 -21.75 6.73 12.53
CA PRO A 166 -23.12 6.91 13.02
C PRO A 166 -23.45 8.33 13.49
N ALA A 167 -22.53 8.97 14.22
CA ALA A 167 -22.71 10.33 14.72
C ALA A 167 -22.84 11.38 13.60
N TRP A 168 -22.30 11.11 12.40
CA TRP A 168 -22.44 12.01 11.26
C TRP A 168 -23.91 12.24 10.91
N PHE A 169 -24.78 11.23 11.08
CA PHE A 169 -26.20 11.27 10.71
C PHE A 169 -27.13 11.96 11.73
N ALA A 170 -26.60 12.46 12.85
CA ALA A 170 -27.40 13.07 13.92
C ALA A 170 -27.80 14.53 13.61
N GLY A 171 -29.10 14.85 13.65
CA GLY A 171 -29.63 16.18 13.38
C GLY A 171 -29.91 16.43 11.89
N ASP A 172 -30.37 17.64 11.56
CA ASP A 172 -30.70 18.02 10.17
C ASP A 172 -29.46 18.33 9.33
N THR A 173 -28.38 18.77 9.97
CA THR A 173 -27.07 19.03 9.34
C THR A 173 -26.00 18.14 9.96
N PRO A 174 -25.04 17.62 9.18
CA PRO A 174 -23.93 16.85 9.74
C PRO A 174 -23.16 17.65 10.79
N PRO A 175 -22.76 17.04 11.92
CA PRO A 175 -21.83 17.68 12.85
C PRO A 175 -20.47 17.85 12.17
N ARG A 176 -19.69 18.82 12.65
CA ARG A 176 -18.30 18.96 12.24
C ARG A 176 -17.44 17.90 12.92
N LEU A 177 -16.75 17.09 12.13
CA LEU A 177 -15.93 15.98 12.63
C LEU A 177 -14.48 16.10 12.16
N PRO A 178 -13.50 15.59 12.94
CA PRO A 178 -12.15 15.36 12.44
C PRO A 178 -12.12 14.42 11.25
N VAL A 179 -11.03 14.48 10.47
CA VAL A 179 -10.85 13.65 9.27
C VAL A 179 -9.51 12.92 9.34
N VAL A 180 -9.54 11.65 8.94
CA VAL A 180 -8.35 10.82 8.74
C VAL A 180 -8.26 10.48 7.26
N MET A 181 -7.15 10.88 6.63
CA MET A 181 -6.81 10.47 5.27
C MET A 181 -6.08 9.13 5.31
N MET A 182 -6.62 8.12 4.64
CA MET A 182 -6.12 6.75 4.64
C MET A 182 -5.44 6.45 3.30
N ILE A 183 -4.12 6.28 3.32
CA ILE A 183 -3.28 5.99 2.15
C ILE A 183 -2.76 4.55 2.24
N ALA A 184 -2.90 3.77 1.18
CA ALA A 184 -2.42 2.39 1.14
C ALA A 184 -1.02 2.30 0.48
N GLY A 185 -0.50 1.08 0.29
CA GLY A 185 0.81 0.86 -0.34
C GLY A 185 0.79 0.97 -1.86
N GLU A 186 1.95 0.82 -2.50
CA GLU A 186 2.16 1.12 -3.93
C GLU A 186 1.21 0.36 -4.89
N PHE A 187 0.87 -0.88 -4.54
CA PHE A 187 -0.03 -1.74 -5.30
C PHE A 187 -1.38 -1.80 -4.62
N ASN A 188 -2.22 -0.81 -4.89
CA ASN A 188 -3.52 -0.74 -4.23
C ASN A 188 -4.66 -0.21 -5.11
N THR A 189 -5.86 -0.32 -4.54
CA THR A 189 -7.05 0.44 -4.86
C THR A 189 -7.54 1.17 -3.60
N PRO A 190 -8.33 2.25 -3.74
CA PRO A 190 -8.99 2.90 -2.61
C PRO A 190 -9.83 1.95 -1.75
N ALA A 191 -10.37 0.89 -2.36
CA ALA A 191 -11.18 -0.11 -1.66
C ALA A 191 -10.36 -1.04 -0.74
N ASP A 192 -9.03 -1.08 -0.82
CA ASP A 192 -8.25 -2.14 -0.17
C ASP A 192 -8.17 -2.01 1.34
N TRP A 193 -8.11 -0.78 1.88
CA TRP A 193 -8.23 -0.57 3.33
C TRP A 193 -9.54 -1.16 3.87
N VAL A 194 -10.61 -1.09 3.08
CA VAL A 194 -11.92 -1.65 3.43
C VAL A 194 -11.96 -3.16 3.21
N ARG A 195 -11.60 -3.62 2.02
CA ARG A 195 -11.79 -5.01 1.56
C ARG A 195 -10.75 -5.96 2.12
N THR A 196 -9.49 -5.54 2.08
CA THR A 196 -8.35 -6.35 2.52
C THR A 196 -7.96 -6.00 3.94
N GLY A 197 -7.94 -4.70 4.25
CA GLY A 197 -7.59 -4.17 5.57
C GLY A 197 -8.68 -4.32 6.63
N ASN A 198 -9.94 -4.55 6.22
CA ASN A 198 -11.12 -4.64 7.09
C ASN A 198 -11.30 -3.39 7.99
N ALA A 199 -10.84 -2.23 7.53
CA ALA A 199 -10.78 -1.00 8.33
C ALA A 199 -12.15 -0.54 8.82
N THR A 200 -13.20 -0.61 7.98
CA THR A 200 -14.55 -0.15 8.34
C THR A 200 -15.15 -0.92 9.50
N GLN A 201 -14.89 -2.23 9.59
CA GLN A 201 -15.32 -3.03 10.73
C GLN A 201 -14.61 -2.60 12.03
N MET A 202 -13.30 -2.31 11.97
CA MET A 202 -12.54 -1.82 13.13
C MET A 202 -13.04 -0.45 13.59
N ILE A 203 -13.32 0.44 12.64
CA ILE A 203 -13.88 1.77 12.91
C ILE A 203 -15.28 1.63 13.52
N ASP A 204 -16.14 0.74 13.00
CA ASP A 204 -17.48 0.47 13.55
C ASP A 204 -17.41 -0.09 14.98
N ASP A 205 -16.46 -0.98 15.26
CA ASP A 205 -16.29 -1.55 16.60
C ASP A 205 -15.78 -0.51 17.61
N TYR A 206 -14.89 0.39 17.18
CA TYR A 206 -14.52 1.57 17.95
C TYR A 206 -15.75 2.48 18.16
N ALA A 207 -16.50 2.81 17.10
CA ALA A 207 -17.69 3.67 17.18
C ALA A 207 -18.72 3.15 18.19
N LYS A 208 -19.00 1.83 18.20
CA LYS A 208 -19.97 1.22 19.13
C LYS A 208 -19.63 1.46 20.60
N SER A 209 -18.34 1.45 20.95
CA SER A 209 -17.88 1.70 22.32
C SER A 209 -17.77 3.20 22.67
N HIS A 210 -17.86 4.09 21.67
CA HIS A 210 -17.71 5.55 21.81
C HIS A 210 -18.98 6.31 21.39
N GLY A 211 -20.16 5.71 21.56
CA GLY A 211 -21.44 6.39 21.30
C GLY A 211 -21.65 6.76 19.83
N GLY A 212 -21.08 6.00 18.90
CA GLY A 212 -21.15 6.23 17.46
C GLY A 212 -20.18 7.29 16.94
N GLN A 213 -19.24 7.77 17.77
CA GLN A 213 -18.32 8.86 17.44
C GLN A 213 -16.96 8.32 16.99
N THR A 214 -16.58 8.69 15.77
CA THR A 214 -15.24 8.51 15.18
C THR A 214 -14.93 9.72 14.29
N PRO A 215 -13.69 9.86 13.80
CA PRO A 215 -13.42 10.72 12.64
C PRO A 215 -14.20 10.25 11.40
N ILE A 216 -14.30 11.14 10.41
CA ILE A 216 -14.56 10.74 9.02
C ILE A 216 -13.28 10.13 8.47
N PHE A 217 -13.36 9.02 7.74
CA PHE A 217 -12.20 8.43 7.06
C PHE A 217 -12.36 8.57 5.55
N VAL A 218 -11.34 9.06 4.86
CA VAL A 218 -11.29 9.10 3.40
C VAL A 218 -10.20 8.17 2.91
N PHE A 219 -10.58 7.16 2.12
CA PHE A 219 -9.68 6.20 1.50
C PHE A 219 -9.35 6.69 0.10
N VAL A 220 -8.14 7.23 -0.05
CA VAL A 220 -7.74 8.02 -1.23
C VAL A 220 -7.03 7.17 -2.28
N ASP A 221 -7.11 7.61 -3.55
CA ASP A 221 -6.25 7.10 -4.60
C ASP A 221 -5.05 8.03 -4.80
N VAL A 222 -3.85 7.49 -4.63
CA VAL A 222 -2.60 8.23 -4.86
C VAL A 222 -1.88 7.75 -6.13
N ALA A 223 -2.38 6.69 -6.76
CA ALA A 223 -1.72 6.01 -7.87
C ALA A 223 -2.40 6.27 -9.22
N GLY A 224 -3.72 6.43 -9.27
CA GLY A 224 -4.49 6.62 -10.51
C GLY A 224 -4.59 5.36 -11.39
N SER A 225 -3.79 4.34 -11.08
CA SER A 225 -3.84 3.00 -11.65
C SER A 225 -3.25 2.01 -10.65
N PHE A 226 -3.37 0.70 -10.90
CA PHE A 226 -2.92 -0.31 -9.92
C PHE A 226 -1.40 -0.38 -9.76
N ASN A 227 -0.63 0.05 -10.76
CA ASN A 227 0.81 -0.18 -10.84
C ASN A 227 1.59 1.12 -11.13
N ASN A 228 1.07 2.25 -10.64
CA ASN A 228 1.72 3.55 -10.76
C ASN A 228 2.04 4.06 -9.36
N ASP A 229 3.22 3.72 -8.90
CA ASP A 229 3.77 4.17 -7.63
C ASP A 229 4.16 5.65 -7.71
N THR A 230 3.44 6.54 -7.04
CA THR A 230 3.74 7.98 -7.05
C THR A 230 4.56 8.42 -5.84
N GLU A 231 4.70 7.57 -4.82
CA GLU A 231 5.20 7.95 -3.48
C GLU A 231 4.56 9.24 -2.94
N CYS A 232 3.32 9.54 -3.37
CA CYS A 232 2.58 10.77 -3.07
C CYS A 232 3.32 12.07 -3.39
N VAL A 233 4.26 12.08 -4.35
CA VAL A 233 4.94 13.29 -4.79
C VAL A 233 4.26 13.94 -6.01
N ASN A 234 4.73 15.14 -6.38
CA ASN A 234 4.39 15.76 -7.65
C ASN A 234 5.47 15.52 -8.70
N GLY A 235 5.11 14.84 -9.80
CA GLY A 235 6.09 14.50 -10.83
C GLY A 235 5.54 13.83 -12.07
N PRO A 236 6.41 13.19 -12.89
CA PRO A 236 6.00 12.56 -14.15
C PRO A 236 4.96 11.44 -14.00
N ARG A 237 4.87 10.83 -12.82
CA ARG A 237 3.88 9.79 -12.49
C ARG A 237 2.52 10.36 -12.04
N GLY A 238 2.43 11.67 -11.81
CA GLY A 238 1.21 12.38 -11.39
C GLY A 238 1.47 13.41 -10.31
N ASN A 239 0.54 14.34 -10.13
CA ASN A 239 0.57 15.35 -9.06
C ASN A 239 -0.19 14.83 -7.82
N ALA A 240 0.32 13.76 -7.21
CA ALA A 240 -0.39 13.09 -6.12
C ALA A 240 -0.40 13.94 -4.83
N ALA A 241 0.66 14.69 -4.53
CA ALA A 241 0.69 15.57 -3.35
C ALA A 241 -0.39 16.67 -3.46
N ASP A 242 -0.52 17.27 -4.65
CA ASP A 242 -1.53 18.30 -4.92
C ASP A 242 -2.94 17.70 -4.84
N HIS A 243 -3.16 16.49 -5.34
CA HIS A 243 -4.47 15.81 -5.22
C HIS A 243 -4.89 15.69 -3.75
N LEU A 244 -3.98 15.26 -2.89
CA LEU A 244 -4.29 15.05 -1.48
C LEU A 244 -4.53 16.36 -0.72
N THR A 245 -3.76 17.40 -1.02
CA THR A 245 -3.76 18.66 -0.26
C THR A 245 -4.75 19.69 -0.82
N GLU A 246 -4.87 19.79 -2.13
CA GLU A 246 -5.62 20.83 -2.84
C GLU A 246 -6.98 20.36 -3.37
N ASP A 247 -7.17 19.06 -3.59
CA ASP A 247 -8.44 18.49 -4.07
C ASP A 247 -9.20 17.74 -2.96
N VAL A 248 -8.61 16.66 -2.43
CA VAL A 248 -9.26 15.77 -1.44
C VAL A 248 -9.62 16.52 -0.16
N ARG A 249 -8.65 17.19 0.48
CA ARG A 249 -8.89 17.84 1.77
C ARG A 249 -10.00 18.90 1.67
N PRO A 250 -9.98 19.85 0.71
CA PRO A 250 -11.09 20.79 0.53
C PRO A 250 -12.44 20.13 0.26
N TYR A 251 -12.49 19.07 -0.55
CA TYR A 251 -13.71 18.32 -0.82
C TYR A 251 -14.31 17.70 0.45
N MET A 252 -13.48 17.13 1.32
CA MET A 252 -13.95 16.59 2.60
C MET A 252 -14.53 17.67 3.54
N VAL A 253 -13.95 18.87 3.52
CA VAL A 253 -14.45 20.01 4.30
C VAL A 253 -15.79 20.51 3.75
N SER A 254 -15.95 20.62 2.43
CA SER A 254 -17.16 21.18 1.81
C SER A 254 -18.33 20.18 1.79
N GLU A 255 -18.10 18.94 1.39
CA GLU A 255 -19.18 17.98 1.12
C GLU A 255 -19.60 17.19 2.37
N PHE A 256 -18.66 16.92 3.27
CA PHE A 256 -18.91 16.07 4.45
C PHE A 256 -18.85 16.81 5.78
N ASN A 257 -18.69 18.14 5.76
CA ASN A 257 -18.49 18.98 6.94
C ASN A 257 -17.30 18.51 7.80
N GLY A 258 -16.23 18.05 7.16
CA GLY A 258 -14.94 17.83 7.81
C GLY A 258 -14.42 19.13 8.44
N SER A 259 -13.75 19.03 9.59
CA SER A 259 -13.15 20.21 10.22
C SER A 259 -12.07 20.82 9.33
N PRO A 260 -11.99 22.15 9.13
CA PRO A 260 -10.88 22.77 8.41
C PRO A 260 -9.64 22.98 9.28
N ASP A 261 -9.71 22.73 10.59
CA ASP A 261 -8.63 22.93 11.55
C ASP A 261 -7.57 21.81 11.41
N PRO A 262 -6.28 22.13 11.16
CA PRO A 262 -5.21 21.14 11.02
C PRO A 262 -5.06 20.21 12.23
N ALA A 263 -5.38 20.71 13.43
CA ALA A 263 -5.40 19.92 14.67
C ALA A 263 -6.59 18.94 14.75
N ASN A 264 -7.40 18.82 13.69
CA ASN A 264 -8.43 17.81 13.50
C ASN A 264 -8.17 16.93 12.25
N TRP A 265 -6.95 16.96 11.72
CA TRP A 265 -6.55 16.17 10.55
C TRP A 265 -5.37 15.26 10.87
N ALA A 266 -5.51 14.01 10.44
CA ALA A 266 -4.42 13.05 10.44
C ALA A 266 -4.27 12.35 9.08
N VAL A 267 -3.06 11.87 8.81
CA VAL A 267 -2.78 10.96 7.70
C VAL A 267 -2.33 9.61 8.26
N VAL A 268 -2.93 8.54 7.78
CA VAL A 268 -2.56 7.16 8.13
C VAL A 268 -2.13 6.46 6.86
N GLY A 269 -0.97 5.82 6.93
CA GLY A 269 -0.28 5.28 5.77
C GLY A 269 0.28 3.89 5.98
N TRP A 270 0.24 3.05 4.94
CA TRP A 270 0.89 1.74 4.93
C TRP A 270 1.89 1.62 3.76
N SER A 271 3.12 1.17 4.02
CA SER A 271 4.20 1.04 3.02
C SER A 271 4.51 2.39 2.37
N MET A 272 4.46 2.51 1.04
CA MET A 272 4.47 3.81 0.34
C MET A 272 3.54 4.83 1.02
N GLY A 273 2.34 4.42 1.42
CA GLY A 273 1.42 5.30 2.14
C GLY A 273 1.94 5.79 3.50
N GLY A 274 2.75 4.99 4.19
CA GLY A 274 3.41 5.33 5.46
C GLY A 274 4.40 6.48 5.27
N THR A 275 5.25 6.36 4.24
CA THR A 275 6.11 7.44 3.74
C THR A 275 5.29 8.69 3.44
N CYS A 276 4.20 8.55 2.68
CA CYS A 276 3.29 9.67 2.37
C CYS A 276 2.72 10.35 3.62
N ALA A 277 2.39 9.58 4.66
CA ALA A 277 1.81 10.11 5.89
C ALA A 277 2.79 11.02 6.64
N VAL A 278 4.07 10.62 6.69
CA VAL A 278 5.14 11.45 7.24
C VAL A 278 5.30 12.70 6.37
N ASP A 279 5.54 12.52 5.08
CA ASP A 279 5.84 13.62 4.13
C ASP A 279 4.77 14.68 4.13
N LEU A 280 3.51 14.30 3.89
CA LEU A 280 2.40 15.26 3.85
C LEU A 280 2.28 16.05 5.15
N THR A 281 2.48 15.40 6.28
CA THR A 281 2.34 16.06 7.59
C THR A 281 3.51 17.00 7.88
N VAL A 282 4.74 16.62 7.54
CA VAL A 282 5.92 17.48 7.78
C VAL A 282 6.03 18.61 6.75
N MET A 283 5.54 18.40 5.53
CA MET A 283 5.50 19.42 4.48
C MET A 283 4.35 20.41 4.66
N HIS A 284 3.22 19.94 5.20
CA HIS A 284 2.00 20.73 5.37
C HIS A 284 1.48 20.69 6.81
N PRO A 285 2.25 21.16 7.81
CA PRO A 285 1.79 21.24 9.19
C PRO A 285 0.63 22.24 9.37
N ASP A 286 0.39 23.10 8.37
CA ASP A 286 -0.76 23.99 8.26
C ASP A 286 -2.03 23.28 7.75
N LEU A 287 -1.94 22.01 7.35
CA LEU A 287 -3.06 21.20 6.87
C LEU A 287 -3.30 19.94 7.73
N PHE A 288 -2.22 19.33 8.25
CA PHE A 288 -2.24 18.11 9.05
C PHE A 288 -1.41 18.27 10.32
N SER A 289 -1.81 17.59 11.40
CA SER A 289 -1.09 17.64 12.69
C SER A 289 -0.64 16.28 13.20
N THR A 290 -1.14 15.20 12.62
CA THR A 290 -0.91 13.85 13.14
C THR A 290 -0.62 12.90 11.99
N PHE A 291 0.39 12.05 12.13
CA PHE A 291 0.61 10.95 11.21
C PHE A 291 0.71 9.60 11.92
N VAL A 292 0.27 8.55 11.22
CA VAL A 292 0.58 7.15 11.54
C VAL A 292 1.31 6.57 10.33
N ASP A 293 2.59 6.33 10.51
CA ASP A 293 3.45 5.65 9.56
C ASP A 293 3.51 4.16 9.90
N ILE A 294 3.04 3.32 8.98
CA ILE A 294 3.09 1.86 9.11
C ILE A 294 4.03 1.33 8.02
N ALA A 295 5.26 0.98 8.43
CA ALA A 295 6.33 0.48 7.57
C ALA A 295 6.60 1.31 6.31
N GLY A 296 6.58 2.64 6.45
CA GLY A 296 7.17 3.56 5.49
C GLY A 296 8.68 3.46 5.41
N ASP A 297 9.22 4.06 4.36
CA ASP A 297 10.66 4.16 4.12
C ASP A 297 11.17 5.53 4.61
N HIS A 298 12.49 5.79 4.52
CA HIS A 298 13.06 7.08 4.96
C HIS A 298 12.54 8.29 4.19
N GLY A 299 11.93 8.08 3.03
CA GLY A 299 11.37 9.09 2.16
C GLY A 299 10.91 8.45 0.84
N PRO A 300 10.34 9.25 -0.09
CA PRO A 300 9.87 8.76 -1.37
C PRO A 300 10.97 8.04 -2.14
N THR A 301 10.71 6.78 -2.50
CA THR A 301 11.70 5.92 -3.16
C THR A 301 11.08 5.09 -4.28
N ALA A 302 11.80 4.96 -5.40
CA ALA A 302 11.40 4.13 -6.52
C ALA A 302 12.63 3.42 -7.10
N GLY A 303 13.30 2.63 -6.27
CA GLY A 303 14.59 2.00 -6.55
C GLY A 303 15.76 2.72 -5.86
N ASN A 304 16.94 2.74 -6.48
CA ASN A 304 18.05 3.52 -5.93
C ASN A 304 17.85 5.03 -6.14
N LYS A 305 18.61 5.86 -5.42
CA LYS A 305 18.53 7.33 -5.46
C LYS A 305 18.44 7.93 -6.88
N GLN A 306 19.26 7.49 -7.83
CA GLN A 306 19.20 8.02 -9.19
C GLN A 306 17.91 7.59 -9.91
N GLN A 307 17.50 6.33 -9.75
CA GLN A 307 16.23 5.86 -10.29
C GLN A 307 15.05 6.63 -9.69
N THR A 308 15.07 6.90 -8.38
CA THR A 308 14.08 7.71 -7.68
C THR A 308 14.00 9.12 -8.28
N ILE A 309 15.15 9.80 -8.43
CA ILE A 309 15.22 11.14 -9.07
C ILE A 309 14.64 11.11 -10.49
N ASP A 310 15.01 10.11 -11.29
CA ASP A 310 14.54 10.00 -12.68
C ASP A 310 13.04 9.67 -12.76
N ARG A 311 12.56 8.72 -11.95
CA ARG A 311 11.19 8.17 -12.01
C ARG A 311 10.16 9.08 -11.34
N LEU A 312 10.47 9.63 -10.17
CA LEU A 312 9.53 10.43 -9.39
C LEU A 312 9.67 11.93 -9.67
N TYR A 313 10.87 12.41 -9.98
CA TYR A 313 11.15 13.84 -10.08
C TYR A 313 11.58 14.29 -11.48
N GLY A 314 11.56 13.39 -12.46
CA GLY A 314 11.88 13.70 -13.86
C GLY A 314 13.34 14.10 -14.08
N GLY A 315 14.25 13.62 -13.22
CA GLY A 315 15.67 13.94 -13.26
C GLY A 315 16.07 15.16 -12.42
N ASP A 316 15.13 15.80 -11.73
CA ASP A 316 15.39 17.00 -10.91
C ASP A 316 15.70 16.65 -9.45
N ALA A 317 16.99 16.65 -9.11
CA ALA A 317 17.46 16.37 -7.75
C ALA A 317 16.98 17.41 -6.71
N ALA A 318 16.73 18.66 -7.11
CA ALA A 318 16.25 19.68 -6.18
C ALA A 318 14.78 19.43 -5.77
N ARG A 319 14.01 18.74 -6.61
CA ARG A 319 12.66 18.29 -6.26
C ARG A 319 12.68 17.10 -5.30
N TRP A 320 13.68 16.21 -5.40
CA TRP A 320 13.88 15.15 -4.42
C TRP A 320 14.13 15.74 -3.02
N ASP A 321 15.01 16.74 -2.87
CA ASP A 321 15.26 17.42 -1.59
C ASP A 321 14.00 18.10 -1.00
N ALA A 322 13.05 18.50 -1.86
CA ALA A 322 11.81 19.14 -1.42
C ALA A 322 10.79 18.15 -0.81
N PHE A 323 10.99 16.85 -1.04
CA PHE A 323 10.14 15.76 -0.55
C PHE A 323 10.89 14.80 0.39
N ASP A 324 12.19 14.98 0.64
CA ASP A 324 12.90 14.20 1.67
C ASP A 324 12.48 14.67 3.08
N PRO A 325 11.79 13.84 3.88
CA PRO A 325 11.18 14.31 5.13
C PRO A 325 12.20 14.83 6.14
N ARG A 326 13.43 14.29 6.16
CA ARG A 326 14.51 14.80 7.03
C ARG A 326 14.94 16.20 6.62
N THR A 327 15.13 16.44 5.33
CA THR A 327 15.48 17.75 4.76
C THR A 327 14.35 18.75 4.99
N VAL A 328 13.10 18.36 4.75
CA VAL A 328 11.90 19.17 5.00
C VAL A 328 11.82 19.57 6.47
N MET A 329 11.93 18.59 7.38
CA MET A 329 11.89 18.83 8.82
C MET A 329 12.98 19.80 9.27
N ALA A 330 14.24 19.56 8.86
CA ALA A 330 15.37 20.40 9.22
C ALA A 330 15.24 21.85 8.69
N LYS A 331 14.61 22.03 7.53
CA LYS A 331 14.39 23.34 6.92
C LYS A 331 13.22 24.12 7.53
N HIS A 332 12.14 23.41 7.90
CA HIS A 332 10.94 24.03 8.45
C HIS A 332 11.02 24.29 9.95
N GLY A 333 11.64 23.36 10.71
CA GLY A 333 11.57 23.31 12.17
C GLY A 333 11.87 24.65 12.88
N PRO A 334 11.25 24.89 14.06
CA PRO A 334 10.47 23.95 14.86
C PRO A 334 8.99 23.83 14.45
N TYR A 335 8.40 22.67 14.75
CA TYR A 335 6.97 22.38 14.58
C TYR A 335 6.19 22.62 15.87
N THR A 336 4.88 22.89 15.77
CA THR A 336 4.00 23.07 16.92
C THR A 336 2.76 22.18 16.78
N GLY A 337 2.51 21.34 17.78
CA GLY A 337 1.32 20.49 17.82
C GLY A 337 1.33 19.32 16.83
N VAL A 338 2.49 19.00 16.23
CA VAL A 338 2.65 17.86 15.34
C VAL A 338 3.11 16.62 16.12
N THR A 339 2.46 15.49 15.86
CA THR A 339 2.71 14.22 16.55
C THR A 339 2.69 13.02 15.60
N GLY A 340 3.49 11.99 15.90
CA GLY A 340 3.68 10.84 15.03
C GLY A 340 3.64 9.49 15.75
N TRP A 341 3.04 8.51 15.11
CA TRP A 341 3.15 7.09 15.45
C TRP A 341 3.90 6.37 14.34
N PHE A 342 5.04 5.78 14.65
CA PHE A 342 5.77 4.91 13.74
C PHE A 342 5.58 3.46 14.15
N GLU A 343 5.30 2.59 13.19
CA GLU A 343 5.19 1.14 13.40
C GLU A 343 6.03 0.36 12.40
N ASP A 344 6.93 -0.48 12.89
CA ASP A 344 7.74 -1.38 12.09
C ASP A 344 7.42 -2.86 12.34
N ALA A 345 7.51 -3.65 11.26
CA ALA A 345 7.53 -5.11 11.37
C ALA A 345 8.93 -5.60 11.76
N ILE A 346 9.01 -6.46 12.78
CA ILE A 346 10.21 -7.24 13.07
C ILE A 346 10.04 -8.62 12.42
N PRO A 347 10.92 -9.03 11.47
CA PRO A 347 10.85 -10.35 10.88
C PRO A 347 10.98 -11.47 11.93
N PRO A 348 10.22 -12.59 11.82
CA PRO A 348 10.38 -13.74 12.71
C PRO A 348 11.81 -14.32 12.69
N ALA A 349 12.32 -14.80 13.82
CA ALA A 349 13.72 -15.21 14.02
C ALA A 349 14.26 -16.30 13.06
N ASP A 350 13.39 -17.01 12.37
CA ASP A 350 13.65 -18.06 11.38
C ASP A 350 13.66 -17.57 9.92
N SER A 351 13.34 -16.29 9.68
CA SER A 351 13.54 -15.62 8.40
C SER A 351 15.02 -15.32 8.19
N LYS A 352 15.76 -16.28 7.61
CA LYS A 352 17.13 -16.01 7.16
C LYS A 352 17.09 -14.96 6.03
N LYS A 353 17.41 -13.69 6.32
CA LYS A 353 17.81 -12.72 5.27
C LYS A 353 18.96 -13.41 4.50
N PRO A 354 18.85 -13.69 3.19
CA PRO A 354 20.02 -14.07 2.41
C PRO A 354 21.00 -12.90 2.54
N GLY A 355 22.24 -13.17 2.96
CA GLY A 355 23.24 -12.12 3.17
C GLY A 355 23.50 -11.35 1.87
N GLY A 356 22.77 -10.25 1.68
CA GLY A 356 23.17 -9.18 0.79
C GLY A 356 24.43 -8.58 1.38
N ALA A 357 25.48 -8.47 0.57
CA ALA A 357 26.71 -7.83 1.00
C ALA A 357 26.38 -6.40 1.45
N LYS A 358 26.52 -6.09 2.75
CA LYS A 358 26.59 -4.72 3.21
C LYS A 358 27.74 -4.06 2.46
N ARG A 359 27.44 -3.15 1.52
CA ARG A 359 28.48 -2.31 0.92
C ARG A 359 28.99 -1.36 2.01
N PRO A 360 30.30 -1.09 2.06
CA PRO A 360 30.84 -0.15 3.04
C PRO A 360 30.21 1.23 2.83
N THR A 361 29.63 1.79 3.89
CA THR A 361 29.33 3.22 3.97
C THR A 361 30.65 3.96 3.83
N ALA A 362 30.81 4.75 2.77
CA ALA A 362 32.00 5.57 2.62
C ALA A 362 31.90 6.72 3.61
N ASP A 363 32.66 6.67 4.70
CA ASP A 363 32.89 7.79 5.61
C ASP A 363 33.46 8.99 4.81
N THR A 364 32.58 9.87 4.31
CA THR A 364 32.97 11.11 3.65
C THR A 364 32.17 12.27 4.24
N PRO A 365 32.81 13.37 4.68
CA PRO A 365 32.09 14.50 5.25
C PRO A 365 31.36 15.34 4.18
N THR A 366 30.06 15.59 4.45
CA THR A 366 29.25 16.79 4.15
C THR A 366 28.92 17.20 2.70
N GLY A 367 27.61 17.18 2.43
CA GLY A 367 26.84 18.20 1.68
C GLY A 367 25.49 18.40 2.39
N ILE A 368 24.95 19.62 2.45
CA ILE A 368 23.70 19.97 3.16
C ILE A 368 22.46 19.60 2.31
N GLY A 369 22.48 18.42 1.69
CA GLY A 369 21.43 17.98 0.78
C GLY A 369 21.56 16.49 0.51
N GLY A 370 20.52 15.75 0.90
CA GLY A 370 20.32 14.33 0.66
C GLY A 370 21.19 13.37 1.44
N HIS A 371 20.56 12.69 2.40
CA HIS A 371 21.14 11.53 3.05
C HIS A 371 21.36 10.42 2.01
N ASP A 372 22.60 9.96 1.86
CA ASP A 372 23.00 8.93 0.90
C ASP A 372 22.64 7.50 1.36
N ASP A 373 21.75 7.39 2.36
CA ASP A 373 21.42 6.16 3.07
C ASP A 373 20.33 5.31 2.38
N VAL A 374 19.91 5.68 1.16
CA VAL A 374 18.96 4.89 0.36
C VAL A 374 19.66 3.58 -0.07
N THR A 375 19.55 2.57 0.78
CA THR A 375 20.04 1.21 0.51
C THR A 375 18.99 0.39 -0.25
N ASP A 376 19.36 -0.81 -0.73
CA ASP A 376 18.42 -1.74 -1.38
C ASP A 376 17.26 -2.19 -0.44
N ASP A 377 17.29 -1.82 0.85
CA ASP A 377 16.27 -2.04 1.89
C ASP A 377 16.10 -0.74 2.72
N ASP A 378 15.61 0.33 2.08
CA ASP A 378 15.46 1.69 2.67
C ASP A 378 14.46 1.76 3.86
N ARG A 379 13.79 0.65 4.19
CA ARG A 379 12.93 0.56 5.37
C ARG A 379 13.71 0.32 6.67
N ASP A 380 14.79 -0.47 6.60
CA ASP A 380 15.54 -0.90 7.78
C ASP A 380 16.08 0.34 8.54
N GLY A 381 15.48 0.69 9.68
CA GLY A 381 15.89 1.85 10.48
C GLY A 381 15.04 3.11 10.30
N ALA A 382 14.14 3.14 9.32
CA ALA A 382 13.39 4.34 8.92
C ALA A 382 12.63 5.00 10.08
N ALA A 383 11.83 4.23 10.82
CA ALA A 383 11.09 4.75 11.97
C ALA A 383 12.00 5.37 13.04
N GLN A 384 13.16 4.74 13.31
CA GLN A 384 14.09 5.23 14.34
C GLN A 384 14.76 6.54 13.90
N ASP A 385 15.23 6.59 12.66
CA ASP A 385 15.91 7.76 12.12
C ASP A 385 14.96 8.94 11.91
N LEU A 386 13.76 8.69 11.39
CA LEU A 386 12.74 9.71 11.19
C LEU A 386 12.23 10.26 12.52
N CYS A 387 11.95 9.40 13.51
CA CYS A 387 11.53 9.88 14.84
C CYS A 387 12.66 10.66 15.54
N ALA A 388 13.93 10.25 15.38
CA ALA A 388 15.05 11.02 15.90
C ALA A 388 15.17 12.41 15.25
N ALA A 389 14.98 12.51 13.93
CA ALA A 389 14.94 13.80 13.22
C ALA A 389 13.74 14.65 13.67
N ALA A 390 12.56 14.05 13.78
CA ALA A 390 11.32 14.69 14.22
C ALA A 390 11.47 15.35 15.60
N GLN A 391 12.09 14.65 16.56
CA GLN A 391 12.32 15.17 17.91
C GLN A 391 13.24 16.40 17.94
N GLN A 392 14.21 16.50 17.03
CA GLN A 392 15.10 17.66 16.93
C GLN A 392 14.34 18.93 16.52
N VAL A 393 13.21 18.78 15.84
CA VAL A 393 12.38 19.88 15.33
C VAL A 393 11.05 19.99 16.07
N GLN A 394 10.95 19.46 17.29
CA GLN A 394 9.77 19.56 18.18
C GLN A 394 8.51 18.83 17.69
N ILE A 395 8.67 17.82 16.84
CA ILE A 395 7.61 16.85 16.57
C ILE A 395 7.67 15.75 17.65
N SER A 396 6.54 15.49 18.30
CA SER A 396 6.44 14.36 19.25
C SER A 396 6.29 13.06 18.46
N CYS A 397 6.99 11.99 18.82
CA CYS A 397 6.81 10.71 18.15
C CYS A 397 7.00 9.52 19.09
N SER A 398 6.36 8.41 18.73
CA SER A 398 6.55 7.11 19.38
C SER A 398 6.83 6.05 18.32
N ILE A 399 7.66 5.07 18.67
CA ILE A 399 8.03 3.94 17.81
C ILE A 399 7.49 2.68 18.44
N HIS A 400 6.77 1.91 17.63
CA HIS A 400 6.17 0.64 17.99
C HIS A 400 6.67 -0.42 17.03
N GLN A 401 6.74 -1.66 17.52
CA GLN A 401 7.23 -2.77 16.74
C GLN A 401 6.45 -4.02 17.05
N MET A 402 6.20 -4.81 16.01
CA MET A 402 5.55 -6.10 16.17
C MET A 402 6.14 -7.18 15.27
N ILE A 403 6.17 -8.41 15.78
CA ILE A 403 6.66 -9.54 15.00
C ILE A 403 5.65 -9.84 13.89
N SER A 404 6.02 -9.53 12.65
CA SER A 404 5.19 -9.69 11.46
C SER A 404 6.06 -9.64 10.19
N GLY A 405 5.43 -9.84 9.03
CA GLY A 405 6.03 -9.52 7.72
C GLY A 405 5.29 -8.35 7.05
N HIS A 406 5.80 -7.87 5.92
CA HIS A 406 5.20 -6.78 5.15
C HIS A 406 3.88 -7.17 4.48
N THR A 407 2.80 -7.20 5.26
CA THR A 407 1.51 -7.77 4.87
C THR A 407 0.35 -6.86 5.24
N TRP A 408 -0.77 -6.99 4.53
CA TRP A 408 -1.99 -6.26 4.91
C TRP A 408 -2.47 -6.57 6.32
N GLN A 409 -2.24 -7.78 6.83
CA GLN A 409 -2.64 -8.16 8.19
C GLN A 409 -1.83 -7.40 9.25
N PHE A 410 -0.57 -7.08 8.94
CA PHE A 410 0.23 -6.18 9.76
C PHE A 410 -0.40 -4.77 9.76
N ALA A 411 -0.60 -4.18 8.57
CA ALA A 411 -1.23 -2.87 8.41
C ALA A 411 -2.59 -2.75 9.15
N SER A 412 -3.46 -3.74 8.97
CA SER A 412 -4.75 -3.86 9.65
C SER A 412 -4.61 -3.83 11.17
N ARG A 413 -3.67 -4.61 11.71
CA ARG A 413 -3.50 -4.73 13.15
C ARG A 413 -2.94 -3.44 13.73
N THR A 414 -1.94 -2.85 13.09
CA THR A 414 -1.40 -1.55 13.48
C THR A 414 -2.46 -0.46 13.46
N PHE A 415 -3.26 -0.38 12.40
CA PHE A 415 -4.36 0.60 12.34
C PHE A 415 -5.33 0.41 13.51
N SER A 416 -5.71 -0.83 13.81
CA SER A 416 -6.58 -1.14 14.96
C SER A 416 -5.95 -0.71 16.30
N ASP A 417 -4.64 -0.91 16.48
CA ASP A 417 -3.92 -0.60 17.71
C ASP A 417 -3.70 0.93 17.87
N ALA A 418 -3.45 1.64 16.77
CA ALA A 418 -3.24 3.08 16.74
C ALA A 418 -4.54 3.90 16.78
N LEU A 419 -5.69 3.33 16.36
CA LEU A 419 -6.95 4.06 16.22
C LEU A 419 -7.40 4.84 17.48
N PRO A 420 -7.35 4.29 18.71
CA PRO A 420 -7.71 5.05 19.91
C PRO A 420 -6.78 6.24 20.15
N TRP A 421 -5.47 6.06 19.99
CA TRP A 421 -4.48 7.14 20.11
C TRP A 421 -4.72 8.21 19.05
N LEU A 422 -4.91 7.80 17.80
CA LEU A 422 -5.16 8.66 16.66
C LEU A 422 -6.40 9.54 16.89
N ALA A 423 -7.51 8.92 17.29
CA ALA A 423 -8.76 9.61 17.57
C ALA A 423 -8.58 10.69 18.66
N ALA A 424 -7.78 10.41 19.68
CA ALA A 424 -7.46 11.36 20.74
C ALA A 424 -6.60 12.53 20.23
N GLN A 425 -5.56 12.27 19.43
CA GLN A 425 -4.67 13.32 18.91
C GLN A 425 -5.42 14.36 18.08
N ILE A 426 -6.36 13.91 17.23
CA ILE A 426 -7.16 14.82 16.39
C ILE A 426 -8.44 15.33 17.06
N ARG A 427 -8.56 15.16 18.38
CA ARG A 427 -9.65 15.69 19.23
C ARG A 427 -11.02 15.18 18.78
N THR A 428 -11.11 13.88 18.50
CA THR A 428 -12.38 13.22 18.18
C THR A 428 -13.33 13.33 19.36
N PRO A 429 -14.58 13.73 19.15
CA PRO A 429 -15.58 13.69 20.20
C PRO A 429 -15.64 12.30 20.86
N GLY A 430 -15.62 12.28 22.20
CA GLY A 430 -15.72 11.03 22.98
C GLY A 430 -14.43 10.23 23.14
N SER A 431 -13.31 10.58 22.48
CA SER A 431 -12.02 9.94 22.73
C SER A 431 -11.41 10.38 24.06
N THR A 432 -10.84 9.44 24.82
CA THR A 432 -10.00 9.74 25.99
C THR A 432 -8.54 9.69 25.57
N GLY A 433 -7.80 10.79 25.74
CA GLY A 433 -6.36 10.87 25.45
C GLY A 433 -5.48 10.39 26.59
#